data_AF-Q2GU37-F1
#
_entry.id   AF-Q2GU37-F1
#
_cell.length_a   1.000
_cell.length_b   1.000
_cell.length_c   1.000
_cell.angle_alpha   90.00
_cell.angle_beta   90.00
_cell.angle_gamma   90.00
#
_symmetry.space_group_name_H-M   'P 1'
#
loop_
_entity.id
_entity.type
_entity.pdbx_description
1 polymer ?
#
loop_
_entity_poly.entity_id
_entity_poly.type
_entity_poly.pdbx_seq_one_letter_code
_entity_poly.pdbx_strand_id
1 'polypeptide(L)'
;MQSHPPYTVHRSQAGFQRICRRQVGLELISYARIAPLDGTYGGPETEYQTLIKQFNIPDEFVWERETSVTHSFGRQSDEDGRDVLWMHFLGAVPSMDSLDRQPEWLKSGFILTWLPRTAQARRPLNSSSAPPEVTQMTYTVGLLLFSPPVEALQRLVEFVKSPRWRTATFDPYVLVDIALVAWYHRIDKVAWDVTNLIRAEEEDIFQRARKLKSTAESVVTDLDLHRIHTSAKNAIFTIEALDAAIRLVDSTLSNHELFGQSQRGDRLWENTHRLLHHRRELFHSTKLRTVSCQARIKNTIDLAFHINTAHDSQVNLHNSRSVRLISIVGLVFIPFTAVTSIFGTQFFDYGEQHMDVNPDFWILWVIALPLTLVIMTAWRASEHDTLQWPSSPARLSLARWRKDRGWSERDRGSGATSGATELRNVGLRNV
;
A
#
# COMPACT_ATOMS: atom_id res chain seq x y z
N MET A 1 -23.12 19.40 -5.20
CA MET A 1 -24.10 18.79 -6.13
C MET A 1 -24.22 19.68 -7.37
N GLN A 2 -23.30 19.52 -8.32
CA GLN A 2 -23.40 19.98 -9.71
C GLN A 2 -22.60 18.96 -10.52
N SER A 3 -23.33 18.07 -11.18
CA SER A 3 -22.81 17.03 -12.05
C SER A 3 -22.41 17.65 -13.39
N HIS A 4 -21.11 17.73 -13.66
CA HIS A 4 -20.64 17.96 -15.03
C HIS A 4 -20.98 16.73 -15.89
N PRO A 5 -21.54 16.91 -17.10
CA PRO A 5 -22.06 15.80 -17.88
C PRO A 5 -20.97 15.12 -18.75
N PRO A 6 -21.16 13.86 -19.18
CA PRO A 6 -20.16 13.03 -19.88
C PRO A 6 -20.02 13.34 -21.38
N TYR A 7 -19.93 14.62 -21.76
CA TYR A 7 -20.05 15.04 -23.17
C TYR A 7 -18.75 15.00 -24.00
N THR A 8 -17.59 14.71 -23.41
CA THR A 8 -16.29 14.75 -24.12
C THR A 8 -15.82 13.41 -24.68
N VAL A 9 -16.32 12.27 -24.16
CA VAL A 9 -15.89 10.92 -24.61
C VAL A 9 -16.64 10.47 -25.88
N HIS A 10 -17.95 10.76 -25.97
CA HIS A 10 -18.75 10.34 -27.13
C HIS A 10 -18.35 11.02 -28.45
N ARG A 11 -17.85 12.27 -28.39
CA ARG A 11 -17.42 13.01 -29.59
C ARG A 11 -16.11 12.50 -30.16
N SER A 12 -15.22 11.95 -29.32
CA SER A 12 -13.98 11.31 -29.79
C SER A 12 -14.22 9.88 -30.31
N GLN A 13 -15.18 9.14 -29.75
CA GLN A 13 -15.59 7.81 -30.21
C GLN A 13 -16.13 7.82 -31.65
N ALA A 14 -17.05 8.73 -31.98
CA ALA A 14 -17.61 8.83 -33.33
C ALA A 14 -16.58 9.30 -34.37
N GLY A 15 -15.63 10.16 -33.96
CA GLY A 15 -14.51 10.59 -34.79
C GLY A 15 -13.54 9.44 -35.10
N PHE A 16 -13.17 8.64 -34.09
CA PHE A 16 -12.27 7.49 -34.24
C PHE A 16 -12.85 6.42 -35.18
N GLN A 17 -14.12 6.04 -35.00
CA GLN A 17 -14.78 5.05 -35.87
C GLN A 17 -14.89 5.51 -37.33
N ARG A 18 -15.12 6.81 -37.56
CA ARG A 18 -15.11 7.38 -38.92
C ARG A 18 -13.72 7.42 -39.52
N ILE A 19 -12.68 7.78 -38.76
CA ILE A 19 -11.29 7.85 -39.26
C ILE A 19 -10.78 6.46 -39.66
N CYS A 20 -11.05 5.43 -38.87
CA CYS A 20 -10.70 4.05 -39.23
C CYS A 20 -11.43 3.56 -40.48
N ARG A 21 -12.68 3.98 -40.75
CA ARG A 21 -13.41 3.56 -41.97
C ARG A 21 -13.09 4.37 -43.22
N ARG A 22 -12.65 5.63 -43.11
CA ARG A 22 -12.60 6.57 -44.26
C ARG A 22 -11.23 6.80 -44.89
N GLN A 23 -10.11 6.38 -44.29
CA GLN A 23 -8.81 6.92 -44.73
C GLN A 23 -7.62 5.97 -44.95
N VAL A 24 -7.76 4.65 -44.82
CA VAL A 24 -6.68 3.73 -45.22
C VAL A 24 -7.32 2.49 -45.81
N GLY A 25 -6.77 1.96 -46.91
CA GLY A 25 -7.12 0.65 -47.47
C GLY A 25 -6.87 -0.46 -46.44
N LEU A 26 -7.82 -0.65 -45.53
CA LEU A 26 -7.83 -1.60 -44.43
C LEU A 26 -8.50 -2.89 -44.89
N GLU A 27 -7.87 -3.60 -45.83
CA GLU A 27 -8.25 -5.01 -46.10
C GLU A 27 -7.59 -5.99 -45.11
N LEU A 28 -6.76 -5.49 -44.17
CA LEU A 28 -5.88 -6.30 -43.30
C LEU A 28 -6.12 -6.11 -41.78
N ILE A 29 -6.91 -5.10 -41.38
CA ILE A 29 -7.39 -4.97 -40.00
C ILE A 29 -8.88 -5.23 -40.03
N SER A 30 -9.31 -6.32 -39.41
CA SER A 30 -10.71 -6.74 -39.44
C SER A 30 -11.60 -5.78 -38.64
N TYR A 31 -11.12 -5.26 -37.49
CA TYR A 31 -11.83 -4.22 -36.72
C TYR A 31 -10.95 -3.60 -35.61
N ALA A 32 -11.30 -2.37 -35.21
CA ALA A 32 -10.85 -1.73 -33.97
C ALA A 32 -12.06 -1.07 -33.27
N ARG A 33 -12.43 -1.51 -32.05
CA ARG A 33 -13.64 -1.01 -31.35
C ARG A 33 -13.36 -0.66 -29.89
N ILE A 34 -13.95 0.46 -29.45
CA ILE A 34 -13.99 0.88 -28.05
C ILE A 34 -15.32 0.37 -27.47
N ALA A 35 -15.27 -0.38 -26.38
CA ALA A 35 -16.44 -0.94 -25.71
C ALA A 35 -16.83 -0.11 -24.45
N PRO A 36 -18.13 0.00 -24.12
CA PRO A 36 -18.62 0.73 -22.95
C PRO A 36 -18.27 0.03 -21.62
N LEU A 37 -18.40 0.78 -20.52
CA LEU A 37 -18.12 0.34 -19.15
C LEU A 37 -18.99 -0.86 -18.73
N ASP A 38 -18.34 -1.73 -17.96
CA ASP A 38 -18.81 -2.85 -17.14
C ASP A 38 -20.36 -2.96 -17.08
N GLY A 39 -20.92 -3.93 -17.82
CA GLY A 39 -22.29 -4.38 -17.64
C GLY A 39 -22.31 -5.56 -16.67
N THR A 40 -23.25 -5.58 -15.71
CA THR A 40 -23.39 -6.70 -14.78
C THR A 40 -23.76 -7.99 -15.51
N TYR A 41 -22.97 -9.07 -15.35
CA TYR A 41 -23.40 -10.42 -15.71
C TYR A 41 -24.76 -10.74 -15.07
N GLY A 42 -25.75 -11.10 -15.88
CA GLY A 42 -27.09 -11.48 -15.40
C GLY A 42 -28.18 -10.38 -15.40
N GLY A 43 -27.90 -9.16 -15.87
CA GLY A 43 -28.95 -8.17 -16.19
C GLY A 43 -29.61 -8.43 -17.56
N PRO A 44 -30.81 -7.84 -17.85
CA PRO A 44 -31.46 -7.97 -19.17
C PRO A 44 -30.50 -7.54 -20.28
N GLU A 45 -30.41 -8.31 -21.38
CA GLU A 45 -29.38 -8.24 -22.43
C GLU A 45 -28.83 -6.81 -22.63
N THR A 46 -27.73 -6.52 -21.94
CA THR A 46 -27.04 -5.25 -22.05
C THR A 46 -26.20 -5.26 -23.33
N GLU A 47 -25.98 -4.09 -23.95
CA GLU A 47 -25.09 -3.91 -25.11
C GLU A 47 -23.73 -4.60 -24.93
N TYR A 48 -23.29 -4.74 -23.68
CA TYR A 48 -22.11 -5.49 -23.24
C TYR A 48 -22.18 -7.00 -23.56
N GLN A 49 -23.29 -7.69 -23.27
CA GLN A 49 -23.46 -9.11 -23.59
C GLN A 49 -23.54 -9.35 -25.10
N THR A 50 -24.19 -8.44 -25.85
CA THR A 50 -24.21 -8.50 -27.31
C THR A 50 -22.80 -8.35 -27.88
N LEU A 51 -21.98 -7.47 -27.29
CA LEU A 51 -20.59 -7.25 -27.70
C LEU A 51 -19.71 -8.48 -27.41
N ILE A 52 -19.87 -9.11 -26.24
CA ILE A 52 -19.17 -10.36 -25.88
C ILE A 52 -19.46 -11.46 -26.91
N LYS A 53 -20.75 -11.72 -27.18
CA LYS A 53 -21.18 -12.72 -28.16
C LYS A 53 -20.71 -12.37 -29.59
N GLN A 54 -20.76 -11.09 -29.98
CA GLN A 54 -20.40 -10.65 -31.33
C GLN A 54 -18.91 -10.83 -31.65
N PHE A 55 -18.02 -10.61 -30.68
CA PHE A 55 -16.58 -10.66 -30.92
C PHE A 55 -15.90 -11.95 -30.44
N ASN A 56 -16.68 -12.89 -29.89
CA ASN A 56 -16.21 -14.13 -29.27
C ASN A 56 -15.15 -13.83 -28.19
N ILE A 57 -15.52 -12.95 -27.24
CA ILE A 57 -14.64 -12.57 -26.14
C ILE A 57 -14.55 -13.75 -25.15
N PRO A 58 -13.33 -14.14 -24.70
CA PRO A 58 -13.18 -15.21 -23.72
C PRO A 58 -13.94 -14.94 -22.43
N ASP A 59 -14.65 -15.95 -21.91
CA ASP A 59 -15.39 -15.85 -20.64
C ASP A 59 -14.46 -15.53 -19.47
N GLU A 60 -13.22 -16.04 -19.51
CA GLU A 60 -12.18 -15.74 -18.52
C GLU A 60 -11.90 -14.24 -18.43
N PHE A 61 -11.77 -13.55 -19.57
CA PHE A 61 -11.55 -12.10 -19.59
C PHE A 61 -12.73 -11.33 -18.96
N VAL A 62 -13.96 -11.77 -19.21
CA VAL A 62 -15.17 -11.14 -18.65
C VAL A 62 -15.18 -11.31 -17.14
N TRP A 63 -14.97 -12.54 -16.67
CA TRP A 63 -14.91 -12.86 -15.24
C TRP A 63 -13.82 -12.06 -14.53
N GLU A 64 -12.59 -12.06 -15.06
CA GLU A 64 -11.45 -11.33 -14.51
C GLU A 64 -11.74 -9.83 -14.33
N ARG A 65 -12.39 -9.25 -15.35
CA ARG A 65 -12.74 -7.83 -15.35
C ARG A 65 -13.81 -7.49 -14.30
N GLU A 66 -14.81 -8.35 -14.14
CA GLU A 66 -15.87 -8.18 -13.14
C GLU A 66 -15.32 -8.32 -11.72
N THR A 67 -14.47 -9.33 -11.48
CA THR A 67 -13.82 -9.54 -10.19
C THR A 67 -12.71 -8.52 -9.90
N SER A 68 -12.39 -7.64 -10.85
CA SER A 68 -11.35 -6.61 -10.72
C SER A 68 -10.00 -7.21 -10.34
N VAL A 69 -9.54 -8.22 -11.08
CA VAL A 69 -8.21 -8.78 -10.87
C VAL A 69 -7.14 -7.72 -11.12
N THR A 70 -6.08 -7.72 -10.31
CA THR A 70 -4.98 -6.74 -10.44
C THR A 70 -4.12 -6.98 -11.68
N HIS A 71 -4.00 -8.25 -12.07
CA HIS A 71 -3.23 -8.71 -13.22
C HIS A 71 -3.99 -9.84 -13.92
N SER A 72 -4.08 -9.77 -15.24
CA SER A 72 -4.29 -10.95 -16.07
C SER A 72 -3.58 -10.80 -17.41
N PHE A 73 -3.05 -11.93 -17.87
CA PHE A 73 -2.60 -12.18 -19.23
C PHE A 73 -3.09 -13.56 -19.62
N GLY A 74 -3.85 -13.64 -20.71
CA GLY A 74 -4.27 -14.92 -21.26
C GLY A 74 -4.10 -14.95 -22.77
N ARG A 75 -3.88 -16.16 -23.27
CA ARG A 75 -3.80 -16.44 -24.70
C ARG A 75 -4.53 -17.75 -24.96
N GLN A 76 -5.37 -17.75 -25.98
CA GLN A 76 -6.09 -18.92 -26.45
C GLN A 76 -5.99 -18.98 -27.97
N SER A 77 -5.76 -20.18 -28.49
CA SER A 77 -5.83 -20.47 -29.92
C SER A 77 -7.12 -21.24 -30.20
N ASP A 78 -7.91 -20.77 -31.16
CA ASP A 78 -9.12 -21.42 -31.63
C ASP A 78 -8.81 -22.55 -32.62
N GLU A 79 -9.73 -23.48 -32.82
CA GLU A 79 -9.60 -24.59 -33.79
C GLU A 79 -9.41 -24.08 -35.23
N ASP A 80 -9.98 -22.91 -35.53
CA ASP A 80 -9.85 -22.20 -36.81
C ASP A 80 -8.46 -21.54 -37.03
N GLY A 81 -7.54 -21.67 -36.06
CA GLY A 81 -6.21 -21.06 -36.10
C GLY A 81 -6.21 -19.56 -35.76
N ARG A 82 -7.33 -19.02 -35.26
CA ARG A 82 -7.43 -17.66 -34.72
C ARG A 82 -6.82 -17.64 -33.31
N ASP A 83 -5.81 -16.83 -33.11
CA ASP A 83 -5.29 -16.55 -31.77
C ASP A 83 -6.01 -15.35 -31.16
N VAL A 84 -6.29 -15.45 -29.87
CA VAL A 84 -6.83 -14.38 -29.03
C VAL A 84 -5.91 -14.20 -27.84
N LEU A 85 -5.51 -12.96 -27.58
CA LEU A 85 -4.75 -12.53 -26.43
C LEU A 85 -5.56 -11.48 -25.68
N TRP A 86 -5.63 -11.60 -24.36
CA TRP A 86 -6.24 -10.58 -23.52
C TRP A 86 -5.31 -10.21 -22.37
N MET A 87 -5.42 -8.97 -21.95
CA MET A 87 -4.70 -8.46 -20.80
C MET A 87 -5.51 -7.40 -20.06
N HIS A 88 -5.31 -7.37 -18.75
CA HIS A 88 -5.97 -6.45 -17.83
C HIS A 88 -4.95 -5.61 -17.08
N PHE A 89 -5.28 -4.33 -16.89
CA PHE A 89 -4.55 -3.43 -16.02
C PHE A 89 -5.50 -2.76 -15.03
N LEU A 90 -5.20 -2.94 -13.75
CA LEU A 90 -5.87 -2.30 -12.65
C LEU A 90 -4.85 -1.51 -11.83
N GLY A 91 -5.09 -0.21 -11.64
CA GLY A 91 -4.26 0.63 -10.80
C GLY A 91 -5.08 1.64 -10.01
N ALA A 92 -4.77 1.78 -8.72
CA ALA A 92 -5.39 2.80 -7.87
C ALA A 92 -4.78 4.17 -8.19
N VAL A 93 -5.64 5.16 -8.42
CA VAL A 93 -5.28 6.57 -8.58
C VAL A 93 -5.66 7.29 -7.29
N PRO A 94 -4.68 7.87 -6.55
CA PRO A 94 -4.96 8.64 -5.35
C PRO A 94 -5.89 9.82 -5.63
N SER A 95 -6.82 10.10 -4.73
CA SER A 95 -7.56 11.36 -4.78
C SER A 95 -6.68 12.49 -4.23
N MET A 96 -6.35 13.47 -5.06
CA MET A 96 -5.49 14.60 -4.68
C MET A 96 -6.25 15.74 -3.97
N ASP A 97 -7.58 15.79 -4.13
CA ASP A 97 -8.38 16.97 -3.77
C ASP A 97 -9.14 16.85 -2.44
N SER A 98 -9.23 15.66 -1.83
CA SER A 98 -9.98 15.46 -0.58
C SER A 98 -9.52 14.23 0.19
N LEU A 99 -9.16 14.45 1.46
CA LEU A 99 -8.57 13.47 2.39
C LEU A 99 -9.43 12.21 2.61
N ASP A 100 -10.76 12.32 2.50
CA ASP A 100 -11.71 11.20 2.71
C ASP A 100 -12.09 10.44 1.44
N ARG A 101 -11.60 10.85 0.26
CA ARG A 101 -12.09 10.30 -1.00
C ARG A 101 -11.31 9.04 -1.36
N GLN A 102 -12.07 7.96 -1.50
CA GLN A 102 -11.55 6.66 -1.92
C GLN A 102 -10.74 6.78 -3.21
N PRO A 103 -9.65 6.01 -3.35
CA PRO A 103 -8.86 6.00 -4.57
C PRO A 103 -9.75 5.61 -5.76
N GLU A 104 -9.56 6.32 -6.88
CA GLU A 104 -10.25 6.00 -8.12
C GLU A 104 -9.51 4.84 -8.79
N TRP A 105 -10.20 3.75 -9.09
CA TRP A 105 -9.61 2.59 -9.73
C TRP A 105 -9.61 2.75 -11.24
N LEU A 106 -8.44 2.81 -11.84
CA LEU A 106 -8.29 2.76 -13.29
C LEU A 106 -8.35 1.30 -13.74
N LYS A 107 -9.40 0.94 -14.46
CA LYS A 107 -9.59 -0.36 -15.11
C LYS A 107 -9.41 -0.22 -16.61
N SER A 108 -8.42 -0.91 -17.18
CA SER A 108 -8.22 -0.96 -18.63
C SER A 108 -8.14 -2.41 -19.08
N GLY A 109 -8.90 -2.77 -20.11
CA GLY A 109 -8.86 -4.09 -20.74
C GLY A 109 -8.45 -3.98 -22.20
N PHE A 110 -7.68 -4.96 -22.65
CA PHE A 110 -7.14 -5.01 -24.00
C PHE A 110 -7.29 -6.43 -24.53
N ILE A 111 -7.89 -6.58 -25.71
CA ILE A 111 -8.00 -7.86 -26.41
C ILE A 111 -7.46 -7.68 -27.83
N LEU A 112 -6.53 -8.55 -28.19
CA LEU A 112 -5.91 -8.63 -29.49
C LEU A 112 -6.24 -9.97 -30.11
N THR A 113 -6.71 -9.97 -31.35
CA THR A 113 -6.96 -11.21 -32.09
C THR A 113 -6.19 -11.18 -33.39
N TRP A 114 -5.57 -12.28 -33.78
CA TRP A 114 -4.93 -12.39 -35.09
C TRP A 114 -5.23 -13.73 -35.75
N LEU A 115 -5.38 -13.69 -37.08
CA LEU A 115 -5.60 -14.86 -37.91
C LEU A 115 -4.47 -14.94 -38.96
N PRO A 116 -3.75 -16.08 -39.05
CA PRO A 116 -2.73 -16.27 -40.06
C PRO A 116 -3.34 -16.25 -41.47
N ARG A 117 -2.76 -15.46 -42.36
CA ARG A 117 -3.12 -15.44 -43.78
C ARG A 117 -2.08 -16.22 -44.55
N THR A 118 -2.51 -17.29 -45.22
CA THR A 118 -1.63 -18.13 -46.04
C THR A 118 -0.96 -17.25 -47.09
N ALA A 119 0.37 -17.23 -47.06
CA ALA A 119 1.17 -16.46 -47.99
C ALA A 119 0.96 -17.05 -49.40
N GLN A 120 0.35 -16.29 -50.31
CA GLN A 120 0.30 -16.69 -51.71
C GLN A 120 1.74 -16.75 -52.23
N ALA A 121 2.22 -17.94 -52.56
CA ALA A 121 3.50 -18.12 -53.23
C ALA A 121 3.45 -17.35 -54.56
N ARG A 122 4.09 -16.17 -54.62
CA ARG A 122 4.39 -15.53 -55.90
C ARG A 122 5.47 -16.37 -56.56
N ARG A 123 5.08 -17.22 -57.53
CA ARG A 123 6.03 -17.77 -58.48
C ARG A 123 6.61 -16.59 -59.28
N PRO A 124 7.94 -16.37 -59.29
CA PRO A 124 8.52 -15.47 -60.27
C PRO A 124 8.17 -16.03 -61.65
N LEU A 125 7.53 -15.21 -62.49
CA LEU A 125 7.01 -15.63 -63.79
C LEU A 125 8.12 -16.15 -64.72
N ASN A 126 9.40 -15.88 -64.39
CA ASN A 126 10.52 -15.98 -65.33
C ASN A 126 11.78 -16.71 -64.81
N SER A 127 11.75 -17.50 -63.73
CA SER A 127 12.93 -18.30 -63.37
C SER A 127 12.57 -19.62 -62.66
N SER A 128 12.85 -20.74 -63.31
CA SER A 128 12.66 -22.09 -62.76
C SER A 128 13.77 -22.54 -61.81
N SER A 129 14.76 -21.69 -61.53
CA SER A 129 15.97 -22.05 -60.78
C SER A 129 16.29 -21.17 -59.56
N ALA A 130 15.44 -20.20 -59.21
CA ALA A 130 15.64 -19.43 -57.98
C ALA A 130 15.09 -20.22 -56.77
N PRO A 131 15.79 -20.27 -55.62
CA PRO A 131 15.23 -20.84 -54.40
C PRO A 131 13.93 -20.10 -54.06
N PRO A 132 12.90 -20.78 -53.51
CA PRO A 132 11.64 -20.15 -53.17
C PRO A 132 11.89 -18.97 -52.23
N GLU A 133 11.42 -17.78 -52.64
CA GLU A 133 11.46 -16.57 -51.82
C GLU A 133 10.71 -16.88 -50.51
N VAL A 134 11.36 -16.65 -49.36
CA VAL A 134 10.79 -16.93 -48.03
C VAL A 134 9.44 -16.22 -47.95
N THR A 135 8.37 -16.98 -47.97
CA THR A 135 7.02 -16.43 -48.02
C THR A 135 6.69 -15.94 -46.62
N GLN A 136 6.87 -14.63 -46.38
CA GLN A 136 6.70 -14.02 -45.07
C GLN A 136 5.23 -14.13 -44.66
N MET A 137 4.96 -14.77 -43.51
CA MET A 137 3.60 -14.95 -43.01
C MET A 137 3.00 -13.59 -42.64
N THR A 138 1.77 -13.34 -43.05
CA THR A 138 1.04 -12.13 -42.69
C THR A 138 -0.19 -12.49 -41.89
N TYR A 139 -0.65 -11.58 -41.05
CA TYR A 139 -1.77 -11.78 -40.14
C TYR A 139 -2.84 -10.72 -40.37
N THR A 140 -4.10 -11.14 -40.27
CA THR A 140 -5.23 -10.21 -40.15
C THR A 140 -5.45 -9.96 -38.67
N VAL A 141 -5.42 -8.69 -38.26
CA VAL A 141 -5.42 -8.32 -36.84
C VAL A 141 -6.70 -7.57 -36.46
N GLY A 142 -7.24 -7.87 -35.29
CA GLY A 142 -8.39 -7.21 -34.67
C GLY A 142 -8.06 -6.74 -33.26
N LEU A 143 -8.54 -5.55 -32.88
CA LEU A 143 -8.25 -4.94 -31.58
C LEU A 143 -9.54 -4.47 -30.88
N LEU A 144 -9.71 -4.86 -29.61
CA LEU A 144 -10.78 -4.39 -28.74
C LEU A 144 -10.19 -3.73 -27.50
N LEU A 145 -10.68 -2.52 -27.21
CA LEU A 145 -10.23 -1.73 -26.08
C LEU A 145 -11.39 -1.45 -25.13
N PHE A 146 -11.23 -1.80 -23.86
CA PHE A 146 -12.19 -1.57 -22.80
C PHE A 146 -11.65 -0.51 -21.84
N SER A 147 -12.33 0.63 -21.76
CA SER A 147 -11.89 1.79 -20.96
C SER A 147 -10.41 2.16 -21.18
N PRO A 148 -9.94 2.30 -22.44
CA PRO A 148 -8.55 2.67 -22.69
C PRO A 148 -8.23 4.06 -22.16
N PRO A 149 -7.03 4.29 -21.60
CA PRO A 149 -6.55 5.64 -21.33
C PRO A 149 -6.57 6.50 -22.59
N VAL A 150 -6.78 7.80 -22.44
CA VAL A 150 -6.84 8.75 -23.56
C VAL A 150 -5.53 8.71 -24.36
N GLU A 151 -4.41 8.53 -23.65
CA GLU A 151 -3.07 8.41 -24.20
C GLU A 151 -2.93 7.17 -25.09
N ALA A 152 -3.64 6.08 -24.80
CA ALA A 152 -3.66 4.87 -25.63
C ALA A 152 -4.39 5.13 -26.95
N LEU A 153 -5.53 5.82 -26.89
CA LEU A 153 -6.32 6.17 -28.06
C LEU A 153 -5.57 7.13 -28.99
N GLN A 154 -4.93 8.15 -28.43
CA GLN A 154 -4.13 9.11 -29.21
C GLN A 154 -3.01 8.40 -29.97
N ARG A 155 -2.24 7.55 -29.29
CA ARG A 155 -1.17 6.77 -29.92
C ARG A 155 -1.67 5.80 -30.95
N LEU A 156 -2.81 5.14 -30.72
CA LEU A 156 -3.40 4.24 -31.69
C LEU A 156 -3.80 5.00 -32.97
N VAL A 157 -4.39 6.19 -32.84
CA VAL A 157 -4.71 7.04 -34.00
C VAL A 157 -3.45 7.43 -34.76
N GLU A 158 -2.41 7.86 -34.07
CA GLU A 158 -1.13 8.23 -34.67
C GLU A 158 -0.46 7.03 -35.37
N PHE A 159 -0.50 5.86 -34.75
CA PHE A 159 0.03 4.62 -35.29
C PHE A 159 -0.69 4.22 -36.60
N VAL A 160 -2.02 4.22 -36.61
CA VAL A 160 -2.84 3.87 -37.78
C VAL A 160 -2.66 4.86 -38.94
N LYS A 161 -2.45 6.15 -38.64
CA LYS A 161 -2.14 7.16 -39.66
C LYS A 161 -0.74 7.02 -40.24
N SER A 162 0.20 6.48 -39.47
CA SER A 162 1.58 6.29 -39.90
C SER A 162 1.74 5.05 -40.78
N PRO A 163 2.70 5.01 -41.73
CA PRO A 163 2.97 3.80 -42.53
C PRO A 163 3.45 2.61 -41.68
N ARG A 164 3.73 2.81 -40.38
CA ARG A 164 4.15 1.78 -39.42
C ARG A 164 3.03 0.81 -39.05
N TRP A 165 1.77 1.13 -39.38
CA TRP A 165 0.64 0.21 -39.15
C TRP A 165 0.86 -1.16 -39.81
N ARG A 166 1.59 -1.21 -40.94
CA ARG A 166 1.94 -2.45 -41.62
C ARG A 166 2.77 -3.39 -40.76
N THR A 167 3.51 -2.88 -39.77
CA THR A 167 4.25 -3.75 -38.84
C THR A 167 3.29 -4.63 -38.04
N ALA A 168 2.09 -4.15 -37.71
CA ALA A 168 1.08 -4.95 -36.99
C ALA A 168 0.61 -6.18 -37.79
N THR A 169 0.69 -6.17 -39.13
CA THR A 169 0.33 -7.34 -39.95
C THR A 169 1.41 -8.40 -39.99
N PHE A 170 2.65 -8.07 -39.65
CA PHE A 170 3.75 -9.05 -39.52
C PHE A 170 3.91 -9.49 -38.07
N ASP A 171 3.81 -8.54 -37.15
CA ASP A 171 3.94 -8.75 -35.72
C ASP A 171 2.82 -8.03 -34.96
N PRO A 172 1.76 -8.76 -34.55
CA PRO A 172 0.63 -8.21 -33.80
C PRO A 172 1.03 -7.61 -32.44
N TYR A 173 2.15 -8.01 -31.83
CA TYR A 173 2.56 -7.56 -30.50
C TYR A 173 2.97 -6.08 -30.46
N VAL A 174 3.17 -5.44 -31.62
CA VAL A 174 3.33 -3.98 -31.69
C VAL A 174 2.11 -3.25 -31.12
N LEU A 175 0.91 -3.81 -31.24
CA LEU A 175 -0.29 -3.23 -30.62
C LEU A 175 -0.30 -3.40 -29.10
N VAL A 176 0.35 -4.46 -28.58
CA VAL A 176 0.55 -4.65 -27.13
C VAL A 176 1.49 -3.59 -26.58
N ASP A 177 2.58 -3.25 -27.29
CA ASP A 177 3.47 -2.14 -26.88
C ASP A 177 2.69 -0.81 -26.76
N ILE A 178 1.77 -0.49 -27.69
CA ILE A 178 0.95 0.72 -27.62
C ILE A 178 0.14 0.79 -26.30
N ALA A 179 -0.45 -0.33 -25.90
CA ALA A 179 -1.20 -0.42 -24.65
C ALA A 179 -0.28 -0.32 -23.42
N LEU A 180 0.83 -1.07 -23.40
CA LEU A 180 1.82 -1.05 -22.33
C LEU A 180 2.43 0.35 -22.13
N VAL A 181 2.70 1.07 -23.21
CA VAL A 181 3.18 2.46 -23.17
C VAL A 181 2.17 3.36 -22.48
N ALA A 182 0.89 3.26 -22.87
CA ALA A 182 -0.15 4.10 -22.28
C ALA A 182 -0.35 3.79 -20.80
N TRP A 183 -0.33 2.51 -20.42
CA TRP A 183 -0.41 2.08 -19.03
C TRP A 183 0.81 2.54 -18.22
N TYR A 184 2.02 2.44 -18.79
CA TYR A 184 3.24 2.95 -18.18
C TYR A 184 3.15 4.44 -17.86
N HIS A 185 2.78 5.28 -18.85
CA HIS A 185 2.69 6.72 -18.62
C HIS A 185 1.67 7.07 -17.53
N ARG A 186 0.57 6.32 -17.46
CA ARG A 186 -0.46 6.55 -16.45
C ARG A 186 0.02 6.15 -15.06
N ILE A 187 0.62 4.98 -14.89
CA ILE A 187 1.11 4.53 -13.57
C ILE A 187 2.35 5.32 -13.13
N ASP A 188 3.23 5.73 -14.03
CA ASP A 188 4.40 6.55 -13.69
C ASP A 188 3.97 7.93 -13.19
N LYS A 189 2.97 8.54 -13.82
CA LYS A 189 2.36 9.78 -13.33
C LYS A 189 1.81 9.61 -11.91
N VAL A 190 1.02 8.55 -11.67
CA VAL A 190 0.49 8.24 -10.34
C VAL A 190 1.62 8.05 -9.32
N ALA A 191 2.67 7.32 -9.68
CA ALA A 191 3.82 7.10 -8.80
C ALA A 191 4.54 8.41 -8.46
N TRP A 192 4.65 9.34 -9.42
CA TRP A 192 5.17 10.69 -9.17
C TRP A 192 4.28 11.50 -8.23
N ASP A 193 2.98 11.46 -8.43
CA ASP A 193 2.01 12.17 -7.59
C ASP A 193 2.09 11.69 -6.12
N VAL A 194 2.12 10.36 -5.92
CA VAL A 194 2.33 9.75 -4.59
C VAL A 194 3.68 10.16 -4.00
N THR A 195 4.75 10.14 -4.80
CA THR A 195 6.10 10.52 -4.33
C THR A 195 6.14 11.98 -3.90
N ASN A 196 5.46 12.87 -4.62
CA ASN A 196 5.40 14.28 -4.28
C ASN A 196 4.60 14.54 -3.01
N LEU A 197 3.48 13.82 -2.82
CA LEU A 197 2.69 13.90 -1.59
C LEU A 197 3.51 13.47 -0.36
N ILE A 198 4.16 12.30 -0.45
CA ILE A 198 5.04 11.79 0.61
C ILE A 198 6.18 12.76 0.91
N ARG A 199 6.78 13.37 -0.13
CA ARG A 199 7.85 14.34 0.06
C ARG A 199 7.38 15.60 0.81
N ALA A 200 6.16 16.07 0.54
CA ALA A 200 5.59 17.21 1.25
C ALA A 200 5.32 16.89 2.74
N GLU A 201 4.82 15.69 3.02
CA GLU A 201 4.60 15.20 4.39
C GLU A 201 5.90 15.00 5.16
N GLU A 202 6.92 14.44 4.52
CA GLU A 202 8.25 14.25 5.09
C GLU A 202 8.89 15.58 5.49
N GLU A 203 8.81 16.59 4.62
CA GLU A 203 9.30 17.93 4.92
C GLU A 203 8.55 18.58 6.10
N ASP A 204 7.23 18.46 6.15
CA ASP A 204 6.41 18.95 7.29
C ASP A 204 6.85 18.30 8.61
N ILE A 205 7.03 16.98 8.64
CA ILE A 205 7.47 16.25 9.83
C ILE A 205 8.88 16.66 10.25
N PHE A 206 9.82 16.79 9.31
CA PHE A 206 11.19 17.21 9.64
C PHE A 206 11.23 18.64 10.20
N GLN A 207 10.42 19.55 9.67
CA GLN A 207 10.33 20.91 10.21
C GLN A 207 9.76 20.91 11.63
N ARG A 208 8.74 20.10 11.90
CA ARG A 208 8.17 19.94 13.25
C ARG A 208 9.16 19.31 14.23
N ALA A 209 9.91 18.29 13.80
CA ALA A 209 10.98 17.67 14.58
C ALA A 209 12.04 18.69 15.01
N ARG A 210 12.44 19.59 14.10
CA ARG A 210 13.38 20.68 14.39
C ARG A 210 12.82 21.66 15.41
N LYS A 211 11.54 22.05 15.27
CA LYS A 211 10.86 22.97 16.20
C LYS A 211 10.76 22.41 17.62
N LEU A 212 10.50 21.10 17.77
CA LEU A 212 10.48 20.42 19.08
C LEU A 212 11.84 20.51 19.79
N LYS A 213 12.95 20.48 19.03
CA LYS A 213 14.30 20.64 19.59
C LYS A 213 14.60 22.09 20.02
N SER A 214 14.02 23.08 19.35
CA SER A 214 14.33 24.50 19.57
C SER A 214 13.41 25.21 20.56
N THR A 215 12.17 24.75 20.72
CA THR A 215 11.13 25.50 21.46
C THR A 215 10.51 24.60 22.52
N ALA A 216 10.60 25.00 23.79
CA ALA A 216 10.03 24.30 24.94
C ALA A 216 8.49 24.41 25.03
N GLU A 217 7.81 24.89 23.98
CA GLU A 217 6.38 25.24 24.06
C GLU A 217 5.56 24.63 22.90
N SER A 218 4.66 23.72 23.29
CA SER A 218 3.28 23.46 22.85
C SER A 218 2.84 23.46 21.37
N VAL A 219 3.70 23.39 20.34
CA VAL A 219 3.23 23.47 18.92
C VAL A 219 3.09 22.11 18.21
N VAL A 220 2.97 20.97 18.91
CA VAL A 220 2.74 19.65 18.26
C VAL A 220 1.35 19.10 18.59
N THR A 221 0.31 19.91 18.43
CA THR A 221 -1.07 19.47 18.75
C THR A 221 -1.86 18.93 17.57
N ASP A 222 -1.29 18.85 16.36
CA ASP A 222 -2.04 18.31 15.23
C ASP A 222 -1.13 17.73 14.15
N LEU A 223 -0.61 16.52 14.39
CA LEU A 223 -0.03 15.72 13.33
C LEU A 223 -1.17 14.93 12.67
N ASP A 224 -1.46 15.24 11.42
CA ASP A 224 -2.44 14.49 10.63
C ASP A 224 -1.86 13.13 10.22
N LEU A 225 -1.85 12.20 11.17
CA LEU A 225 -1.40 10.82 10.97
C LEU A 225 -2.27 10.10 9.93
N HIS A 226 -3.54 10.49 9.80
CA HIS A 226 -4.45 9.90 8.82
C HIS A 226 -3.96 10.15 7.39
N ARG A 227 -3.54 11.38 7.09
CA ARG A 227 -3.00 11.75 5.77
C ARG A 227 -1.73 10.96 5.43
N ILE A 228 -0.79 10.89 6.37
CA ILE A 228 0.50 10.19 6.20
C ILE A 228 0.26 8.68 5.98
N HIS A 229 -0.66 8.07 6.73
CA HIS A 229 -1.04 6.67 6.55
C HIS A 229 -1.74 6.42 5.20
N THR A 230 -2.58 7.36 4.74
CA THR A 230 -3.23 7.28 3.43
C THR A 230 -2.20 7.33 2.29
N SER A 231 -1.21 8.22 2.39
CA SER A 231 -0.08 8.30 1.45
C SER A 231 0.74 7.01 1.41
N ALA A 232 1.00 6.39 2.57
CA ALA A 232 1.67 5.09 2.64
C ALA A 232 0.85 3.97 1.98
N LYS A 233 -0.48 3.96 2.17
CA LYS A 233 -1.40 3.02 1.51
C LYS A 233 -1.39 3.20 -0.01
N ASN A 234 -1.39 4.45 -0.49
CA ASN A 234 -1.31 4.75 -1.92
C ASN A 234 0.01 4.27 -2.56
N ALA A 235 1.13 4.38 -1.83
CA ALA A 235 2.41 3.81 -2.28
C ALA A 235 2.35 2.28 -2.41
N ILE A 236 1.72 1.58 -1.46
CA ILE A 236 1.52 0.12 -1.52
C ILE A 236 0.72 -0.27 -2.76
N PHE A 237 -0.43 0.37 -3.00
CA PHE A 237 -1.25 0.08 -4.18
C PHE A 237 -0.53 0.36 -5.50
N THR A 238 0.29 1.42 -5.53
CA THR A 238 1.09 1.73 -6.72
C THR A 238 2.15 0.66 -6.96
N ILE A 239 2.79 0.14 -5.91
CA ILE A 239 3.76 -0.97 -6.02
C ILE A 239 3.06 -2.24 -6.52
N GLU A 240 1.90 -2.58 -5.97
CA GLU A 240 1.11 -3.74 -6.40
C GLU A 240 0.75 -3.66 -7.90
N ALA A 241 0.28 -2.50 -8.36
CA ALA A 241 -0.02 -2.28 -9.77
C ALA A 241 1.23 -2.35 -10.67
N LEU A 242 2.39 -1.88 -10.19
CA LEU A 242 3.66 -1.98 -10.91
C LEU A 242 4.15 -3.44 -10.98
N ASP A 243 4.01 -4.21 -9.90
CA ASP A 243 4.33 -5.64 -9.88
C ASP A 243 3.43 -6.45 -10.84
N ALA A 244 2.13 -6.15 -10.84
CA ALA A 244 1.19 -6.68 -11.81
C ALA A 244 1.62 -6.35 -13.24
N ALA A 245 1.95 -5.08 -13.54
CA ALA A 245 2.39 -4.68 -14.86
C ALA A 245 3.70 -5.36 -15.31
N ILE A 246 4.66 -5.54 -14.41
CA ILE A 246 5.91 -6.25 -14.73
C ILE A 246 5.62 -7.71 -15.08
N ARG A 247 4.79 -8.40 -14.28
CA ARG A 247 4.38 -9.79 -14.57
C ARG A 247 3.69 -9.91 -15.93
N LEU A 248 2.83 -8.94 -16.27
CA LEU A 248 2.17 -8.88 -17.56
C LEU A 248 3.18 -8.78 -18.71
N VAL A 249 4.17 -7.88 -18.57
CA VAL A 249 5.19 -7.71 -19.60
C VAL A 249 6.06 -8.95 -19.72
N ASP A 250 6.41 -9.60 -18.59
CA ASP A 250 7.13 -10.88 -18.60
C ASP A 250 6.35 -11.97 -19.34
N SER A 251 5.04 -12.12 -19.06
CA SER A 251 4.17 -13.06 -19.79
C SER A 251 4.06 -12.72 -21.27
N THR A 252 4.00 -11.43 -21.60
CA THR A 252 3.98 -10.94 -23.00
C THR A 252 5.29 -11.29 -23.72
N LEU A 253 6.44 -11.08 -23.07
CA LEU A 253 7.75 -11.40 -23.62
C LEU A 253 7.90 -12.89 -23.89
N SER A 254 7.55 -13.74 -22.93
CA SER A 254 7.59 -15.20 -23.13
C SER A 254 6.68 -15.64 -24.28
N ASN A 255 5.49 -15.06 -24.41
CA ASN A 255 4.57 -15.39 -25.51
C ASN A 255 5.04 -14.85 -26.87
N HIS A 256 5.70 -13.69 -26.88
CA HIS A 256 6.33 -13.13 -28.07
C HIS A 256 7.51 -13.98 -28.56
N GLU A 257 8.28 -14.57 -27.64
CA GLU A 257 9.34 -15.54 -27.95
C GLU A 257 8.77 -16.82 -28.57
N LEU A 258 7.68 -17.35 -28.01
CA LEU A 258 6.97 -18.51 -28.56
C LEU A 258 6.41 -18.21 -29.96
N PHE A 259 5.81 -17.04 -30.16
CA PHE A 259 5.33 -16.57 -31.46
C PHE A 259 6.47 -16.40 -32.47
N GLY A 260 7.63 -15.92 -32.01
CA GLY A 260 8.80 -15.62 -32.81
C GLY A 260 9.65 -16.80 -33.23
N GLN A 261 9.38 -18.03 -32.76
CA GLN A 261 10.23 -19.20 -33.05
C GLN A 261 10.43 -19.43 -34.56
N SER A 262 9.40 -19.16 -35.37
CA SER A 262 9.43 -19.27 -36.83
C SER A 262 9.93 -18.01 -37.54
N GLN A 263 10.08 -16.89 -36.83
CA GLN A 263 10.45 -15.56 -37.36
C GLN A 263 11.84 -15.07 -36.88
N ARG A 264 12.61 -15.94 -36.20
CA ARG A 264 13.95 -15.60 -35.70
C ARG A 264 14.85 -15.11 -36.83
N GLY A 265 15.34 -13.87 -36.70
CA GLY A 265 16.16 -13.18 -37.69
C GLY A 265 15.44 -12.05 -38.44
N ASP A 266 14.12 -11.92 -38.31
CA ASP A 266 13.39 -10.76 -38.83
C ASP A 266 13.69 -9.51 -38.00
N ARG A 267 14.04 -8.41 -38.68
CA ARG A 267 14.29 -7.11 -38.05
C ARG A 267 13.04 -6.53 -37.39
N LEU A 268 11.85 -6.83 -37.92
CA LEU A 268 10.60 -6.31 -37.37
C LEU A 268 10.30 -6.93 -36.01
N TRP A 269 10.37 -8.26 -35.93
CA TRP A 269 10.19 -9.02 -34.69
C TRP A 269 11.21 -8.60 -33.62
N GLU A 270 12.48 -8.49 -33.99
CA GLU A 270 13.56 -8.09 -33.06
C GLU A 270 13.32 -6.68 -32.49
N ASN A 271 12.84 -5.75 -33.32
CA ASN A 271 12.50 -4.40 -32.86
C ASN A 271 11.34 -4.41 -31.86
N THR A 272 10.27 -5.17 -32.11
CA THR A 272 9.15 -5.31 -31.17
C THR A 272 9.61 -5.94 -29.87
N HIS A 273 10.41 -7.00 -29.94
CA HIS A 273 10.93 -7.68 -28.75
C HIS A 273 11.77 -6.74 -27.87
N ARG A 274 12.64 -5.92 -28.48
CA ARG A 274 13.41 -4.88 -27.78
C ARG A 274 12.53 -3.79 -27.18
N LEU A 275 11.46 -3.39 -27.87
CA LEU A 275 10.51 -2.41 -27.34
C LEU A 275 9.81 -2.96 -26.09
N LEU A 276 9.32 -4.21 -26.13
CA LEU A 276 8.71 -4.87 -24.98
C LEU A 276 9.68 -5.00 -23.80
N HIS A 277 10.93 -5.39 -24.06
CA HIS A 277 11.99 -5.40 -23.04
C HIS A 277 12.23 -4.02 -22.45
N HIS A 278 12.28 -2.98 -23.28
CA HIS A 278 12.41 -1.61 -22.79
C HIS A 278 11.23 -1.19 -21.91
N ARG A 279 9.98 -1.60 -22.23
CA ARG A 279 8.81 -1.36 -21.37
C ARG A 279 8.96 -2.01 -20.01
N ARG A 280 9.44 -3.25 -19.96
CA ARG A 280 9.74 -3.95 -18.70
C ARG A 280 10.70 -3.14 -17.82
N GLU A 281 11.78 -2.65 -18.41
CA GLU A 281 12.78 -1.85 -17.67
C GLU A 281 12.21 -0.52 -17.17
N LEU A 282 11.32 0.12 -17.93
CA LEU A 282 10.64 1.33 -17.50
C LEU A 282 9.71 1.08 -16.29
N PHE A 283 8.88 0.04 -16.33
CA PHE A 283 8.05 -0.33 -15.17
C PHE A 283 8.91 -0.69 -13.95
N HIS A 284 10.01 -1.42 -14.16
CA HIS A 284 10.94 -1.78 -13.10
C HIS A 284 11.60 -0.54 -12.47
N SER A 285 12.01 0.43 -13.29
CA SER A 285 12.58 1.69 -12.81
C SER A 285 11.60 2.47 -11.92
N THR A 286 10.34 2.61 -12.36
CA THR A 286 9.30 3.26 -11.56
C THR A 286 9.02 2.46 -10.27
N LYS A 287 9.04 1.12 -10.30
CA LYS A 287 8.90 0.28 -9.11
C LYS A 287 9.99 0.55 -8.08
N LEU A 288 11.26 0.56 -8.49
CA LEU A 288 12.39 0.83 -7.59
C LEU A 288 12.23 2.17 -6.86
N ARG A 289 11.79 3.21 -7.59
CA ARG A 289 11.52 4.52 -6.98
C ARG A 289 10.39 4.46 -5.97
N THR A 290 9.27 3.81 -6.30
CA THR A 290 8.11 3.71 -5.41
C THR A 290 8.43 2.88 -4.16
N VAL A 291 9.22 1.81 -4.27
CA VAL A 291 9.70 1.02 -3.11
C VAL A 291 10.58 1.87 -2.19
N SER A 292 11.49 2.67 -2.74
CA SER A 292 12.29 3.61 -1.95
C SER A 292 11.40 4.64 -1.24
N CYS A 293 10.37 5.15 -1.93
CA CYS A 293 9.39 6.07 -1.36
C CYS A 293 8.58 5.43 -0.22
N GLN A 294 8.17 4.16 -0.36
CA GLN A 294 7.49 3.38 0.68
C GLN A 294 8.38 3.20 1.91
N ALA A 295 9.67 2.90 1.73
CA ALA A 295 10.61 2.78 2.83
C ALA A 295 10.80 4.12 3.58
N ARG A 296 10.86 5.23 2.83
CA ARG A 296 10.97 6.58 3.41
C ARG A 296 9.74 6.95 4.23
N ILE A 297 8.53 6.82 3.69
CA ILE A 297 7.30 7.17 4.42
C ILE A 297 7.12 6.32 5.68
N LYS A 298 7.58 5.06 5.68
CA LYS A 298 7.60 4.23 6.89
C LYS A 298 8.49 4.83 7.99
N ASN A 299 9.72 5.21 7.65
CA ASN A 299 10.63 5.88 8.60
C ASN A 299 10.06 7.22 9.08
N THR A 300 9.39 7.97 8.18
CA THR A 300 8.73 9.24 8.50
C THR A 300 7.56 9.05 9.47
N ILE A 301 6.75 7.99 9.30
CA ILE A 301 5.68 7.61 10.24
C ILE A 301 6.28 7.28 11.62
N ASP A 302 7.35 6.49 11.66
CA ASP A 302 8.02 6.14 12.93
C ASP A 302 8.54 7.39 13.64
N LEU A 303 9.15 8.32 12.89
CA LEU A 303 9.59 9.62 13.41
C LEU A 303 8.42 10.44 13.94
N ALA A 304 7.30 10.50 13.22
CA ALA A 304 6.08 11.17 13.64
C ALA A 304 5.57 10.63 14.99
N PHE A 305 5.54 9.31 15.18
CA PHE A 305 5.15 8.69 16.45
C PHE A 305 6.12 9.01 17.58
N HIS A 306 7.43 9.00 17.32
CA HIS A 306 8.44 9.38 18.32
C HIS A 306 8.29 10.84 18.74
N ILE A 307 8.04 11.74 17.80
CA ILE A 307 7.77 13.17 18.07
C ILE A 307 6.51 13.32 18.93
N ASN A 308 5.42 12.63 18.58
CA ASN A 308 4.18 12.69 19.35
C ASN A 308 4.38 12.17 20.79
N THR A 309 5.07 11.03 20.94
CA THR A 309 5.38 10.44 22.25
C THR A 309 6.27 11.35 23.10
N ALA A 310 7.27 11.99 22.49
CA ALA A 310 8.13 12.96 23.16
C ALA A 310 7.34 14.20 23.60
N HIS A 311 6.40 14.66 22.77
CA HIS A 311 5.51 15.76 23.11
C HIS A 311 4.59 15.41 24.28
N ASP A 312 3.90 14.26 24.23
CA ASP A 312 3.05 13.76 25.31
C ASP A 312 3.82 13.64 26.62
N SER A 313 5.08 13.18 26.54
CA SER A 313 5.97 13.10 27.70
C SER A 313 6.28 14.49 28.27
N GLN A 314 6.57 15.49 27.43
CA GLN A 314 6.79 16.87 27.89
C GLN A 314 5.52 17.50 28.51
N VAL A 315 4.35 17.28 27.90
CA VAL A 315 3.07 17.75 28.44
C VAL A 315 2.79 17.10 29.78
N ASN A 316 3.01 15.79 29.91
CA ASN A 316 2.89 15.07 31.18
C ASN A 316 3.88 15.59 32.24
N LEU A 317 5.13 15.89 31.85
CA LEU A 317 6.11 16.50 32.74
C LEU A 317 5.65 17.88 33.23
N HIS A 318 5.08 18.72 32.36
CA HIS A 318 4.53 20.01 32.75
C HIS A 318 3.30 19.85 33.69
N ASN A 319 2.43 18.88 33.38
CA ASN A 319 1.29 18.50 34.22
C ASN A 319 1.71 17.85 35.56
N SER A 320 2.99 17.49 35.73
CA SER A 320 3.52 17.06 37.03
C SER A 320 3.29 18.10 38.13
N ARG A 321 3.14 19.40 37.82
CA ARG A 321 2.77 20.40 38.82
C ARG A 321 1.40 20.11 39.44
N SER A 322 0.42 19.76 38.62
CA SER A 322 -0.93 19.38 39.08
C SER A 322 -0.90 18.05 39.85
N VAL A 323 -0.13 17.07 39.35
CA VAL A 323 0.05 15.79 40.06
C VAL A 323 0.74 16.00 41.42
N ARG A 324 1.78 16.84 41.47
CA ARG A 324 2.48 17.20 42.71
C ARG A 324 1.53 17.89 43.69
N LEU A 325 0.67 18.78 43.22
CA LEU A 325 -0.33 19.44 44.06
C LEU A 325 -1.31 18.42 44.67
N ILE A 326 -1.87 17.52 43.86
CA ILE A 326 -2.78 16.47 44.34
C ILE A 326 -2.08 15.58 45.38
N SER A 327 -0.84 15.18 45.11
CA SER A 327 -0.04 14.39 46.05
C SER A 327 0.22 15.13 47.37
N ILE A 328 0.55 16.43 47.32
CA ILE A 328 0.73 17.26 48.53
C ILE A 328 -0.57 17.34 49.34
N VAL A 329 -1.70 17.57 48.68
CA VAL A 329 -3.02 17.59 49.32
C VAL A 329 -3.29 16.25 50.01
N GLY A 330 -3.08 15.12 49.33
CA GLY A 330 -3.22 13.79 49.92
C GLY A 330 -2.30 13.56 51.13
N LEU A 331 -1.05 14.00 51.05
CA LEU A 331 -0.06 13.86 52.12
C LEU A 331 -0.44 14.62 53.40
N VAL A 332 -1.18 15.72 53.27
CA VAL A 332 -1.70 16.49 54.41
C VAL A 332 -2.99 15.87 54.94
N PHE A 333 -3.95 15.55 54.04
CA PHE A 333 -5.28 15.11 54.44
C PHE A 333 -5.31 13.71 55.05
N ILE A 334 -4.51 12.76 54.54
CA ILE A 334 -4.52 11.37 55.02
C ILE A 334 -4.15 11.26 56.51
N PRO A 335 -2.98 11.74 56.97
CA PRO A 335 -2.61 11.64 58.39
C PRO A 335 -3.51 12.49 59.29
N PHE A 336 -3.94 13.67 58.82
CA PHE A 336 -4.88 14.51 59.57
C PHE A 336 -6.20 13.78 59.80
N THR A 337 -6.78 13.18 58.75
CA THR A 337 -8.04 12.41 58.82
C THR A 337 -7.89 11.15 59.67
N ALA A 338 -6.73 10.48 59.65
CA ALA A 338 -6.47 9.32 60.50
C ALA A 338 -6.48 9.71 61.99
N VAL A 339 -5.82 10.81 62.35
CA VAL A 339 -5.81 11.31 63.73
C VAL A 339 -7.21 11.74 64.15
N THR A 340 -7.92 12.54 63.34
CA THR A 340 -9.30 12.95 63.67
C THR A 340 -10.27 11.77 63.78
N SER A 341 -10.10 10.74 62.95
CA SER A 341 -10.90 9.51 63.02
C SER A 341 -10.65 8.75 64.32
N ILE A 342 -9.39 8.55 64.71
CA ILE A 342 -9.01 7.87 65.97
C ILE A 342 -9.56 8.64 67.17
N PHE A 343 -9.36 9.96 67.24
CA PHE A 343 -9.87 10.79 68.34
C PHE A 343 -11.39 11.00 68.29
N GLY A 344 -12.02 10.77 67.14
CA GLY A 344 -13.48 10.80 66.96
C GLY A 344 -14.18 9.49 67.33
N THR A 345 -13.44 8.40 67.58
CA THR A 345 -14.01 7.17 68.14
C THR A 345 -14.35 7.36 69.62
N GLN A 346 -15.34 6.61 70.13
CA GLN A 346 -15.81 6.66 71.52
C GLN A 346 -14.79 6.15 72.57
N PHE A 347 -13.49 6.11 72.24
CA PHE A 347 -12.43 5.74 73.18
C PHE A 347 -12.26 6.76 74.33
N PHE A 348 -12.90 7.94 74.24
CA PHE A 348 -13.01 8.92 75.32
C PHE A 348 -14.48 9.01 75.77
N ASP A 349 -14.79 8.44 76.92
CA ASP A 349 -16.10 8.50 77.58
C ASP A 349 -16.26 9.87 78.27
N TYR A 350 -17.28 10.62 77.85
CA TYR A 350 -17.63 11.92 78.42
C TYR A 350 -18.85 11.73 79.31
N GLY A 351 -18.62 11.77 80.61
CA GLY A 351 -19.65 11.69 81.64
C GLY A 351 -20.82 12.64 81.40
N GLU A 352 -21.98 12.19 81.87
CA GLU A 352 -23.32 12.64 81.49
C GLU A 352 -23.54 14.17 81.36
N GLN A 353 -24.21 14.50 80.25
CA GLN A 353 -25.12 15.63 80.08
C GLN A 353 -24.54 17.03 80.28
N HIS A 354 -23.54 17.46 79.50
CA HIS A 354 -23.44 18.82 78.93
C HIS A 354 -22.50 18.71 77.72
N MET A 355 -22.78 19.44 76.63
CA MET A 355 -21.91 19.47 75.43
C MET A 355 -20.68 20.34 75.71
N ASP A 356 -19.90 19.96 76.71
CA ASP A 356 -18.65 20.62 77.04
C ASP A 356 -17.56 20.11 76.10
N VAL A 357 -16.98 21.02 75.33
CA VAL A 357 -15.79 20.74 74.54
C VAL A 357 -14.69 20.35 75.53
N ASN A 358 -14.20 19.11 75.44
CA ASN A 358 -13.13 18.63 76.30
C ASN A 358 -11.97 19.64 76.29
N PRO A 359 -11.50 20.13 77.47
CA PRO A 359 -10.33 21.01 77.53
C PRO A 359 -9.09 20.43 76.84
N ASP A 360 -9.03 19.11 76.64
CA ASP A 360 -7.95 18.40 75.94
C ASP A 360 -8.07 18.37 74.41
N PHE A 361 -9.02 19.08 73.81
CA PHE A 361 -9.14 19.20 72.34
C PHE A 361 -7.85 19.68 71.65
N TRP A 362 -7.01 20.44 72.37
CA TRP A 362 -5.70 20.89 71.86
C TRP A 362 -4.75 19.72 71.51
N ILE A 363 -4.93 18.55 72.13
CA ILE A 363 -4.09 17.35 71.89
C ILE A 363 -4.21 16.87 70.43
N LEU A 364 -5.39 17.02 69.81
CA LEU A 364 -5.60 16.67 68.40
C LEU A 364 -4.65 17.46 67.50
N TRP A 365 -4.52 18.77 67.72
CA TRP A 365 -3.63 19.63 66.94
C TRP A 365 -2.16 19.33 67.22
N VAL A 366 -1.83 19.01 68.48
CA VAL A 366 -0.46 18.69 68.91
C VAL A 366 0.03 17.36 68.37
N ILE A 367 -0.84 16.43 68.00
CA ILE A 367 -0.44 15.17 67.36
C ILE A 367 -0.53 15.27 65.83
N ALA A 368 -1.60 15.87 65.29
CA ALA A 368 -1.83 15.93 63.85
C ALA A 368 -0.79 16.79 63.09
N LEU A 369 -0.42 17.95 63.64
CA LEU A 369 0.53 18.86 62.99
C LEU A 369 1.97 18.31 62.90
N PRO A 370 2.59 17.80 63.97
CA PRO A 370 3.93 17.23 63.85
C PRO A 370 3.93 15.96 63.01
N LEU A 371 2.88 15.13 63.07
CA LEU A 371 2.79 13.93 62.24
C LEU A 371 2.76 14.30 60.74
N THR A 372 1.94 15.27 60.34
CA THR A 372 1.90 15.75 58.94
C THR A 372 3.24 16.37 58.53
N LEU A 373 3.90 17.13 59.41
CA LEU A 373 5.22 17.72 59.16
C LEU A 373 6.32 16.65 59.00
N VAL A 374 6.32 15.60 59.82
CA VAL A 374 7.27 14.48 59.72
C VAL A 374 7.09 13.75 58.39
N ILE A 375 5.85 13.46 57.99
CA ILE A 375 5.56 12.80 56.72
C ILE A 375 5.99 13.69 55.54
N MET A 376 5.73 14.99 55.60
CA MET A 376 6.11 15.95 54.55
C MET A 376 7.63 16.13 54.43
N THR A 377 8.36 16.19 55.54
CA THR A 377 9.82 16.28 55.57
C THR A 377 10.48 14.98 55.10
N ALA A 378 9.95 13.82 55.47
CA ALA A 378 10.40 12.52 54.97
C ALA A 378 10.24 12.39 53.45
N TRP A 379 9.08 12.80 52.91
CA TRP A 379 8.84 12.81 51.46
C TRP A 379 9.80 13.74 50.73
N ARG A 380 10.00 14.96 51.24
CA ARG A 380 10.92 15.95 50.65
C ARG A 380 12.39 15.48 50.69
N ALA A 381 12.80 14.81 51.75
CA ALA A 381 14.14 14.22 51.86
C ALA A 381 14.33 13.02 50.92
N SER A 382 13.27 12.26 50.65
CA SER A 382 13.25 11.20 49.63
C SER A 382 13.31 11.77 48.21
N GLU A 383 12.73 12.94 47.94
CA GLU A 383 12.76 13.59 46.62
C GLU A 383 14.14 14.17 46.29
N HIS A 384 14.90 14.61 47.30
CA HIS A 384 16.22 15.23 47.15
C HIS A 384 17.41 14.23 47.27
N ASP A 385 17.17 12.93 47.05
CA ASP A 385 18.18 11.85 47.14
C ASP A 385 18.97 11.79 48.47
N THR A 386 18.50 12.50 49.50
CA THR A 386 19.19 12.58 50.80
C THR A 386 18.82 11.42 51.71
N LEU A 387 17.67 10.79 51.44
CA LEU A 387 17.16 9.64 52.18
C LEU A 387 16.99 8.45 51.22
N GLN A 388 18.05 7.67 51.01
CA GLN A 388 17.94 6.39 50.31
C GLN A 388 17.12 5.45 51.19
N TRP A 389 15.85 5.21 50.83
CA TRP A 389 15.08 4.12 51.43
C TRP A 389 15.85 2.81 51.25
N PRO A 390 16.11 2.02 52.30
CA PRO A 390 16.76 0.73 52.14
C PRO A 390 15.88 -0.12 51.22
N SER A 391 16.38 -0.39 50.02
CA SER A 391 15.69 -1.13 48.94
C SER A 391 15.48 -2.62 49.25
N SER A 392 15.78 -3.05 50.48
CA SER A 392 15.45 -4.37 50.97
C SER A 392 14.34 -4.24 52.01
N PRO A 393 13.09 -4.70 51.74
CA PRO A 393 12.26 -5.11 52.85
C PRO A 393 13.06 -6.20 53.55
N ALA A 394 13.41 -5.99 54.81
CA ALA A 394 14.10 -6.99 55.62
C ALA A 394 13.32 -8.29 55.48
N ARG A 395 13.84 -9.21 54.66
CA ARG A 395 13.38 -10.59 54.62
C ARG A 395 13.68 -11.13 56.00
N LEU A 396 12.70 -11.07 56.90
CA LEU A 396 12.65 -11.89 58.10
C LEU A 396 12.97 -13.30 57.61
N SER A 397 14.18 -13.75 57.93
CA SER A 397 14.78 -14.96 57.42
C SER A 397 14.08 -16.16 58.05
N LEU A 398 12.93 -16.54 57.49
CA LEU A 398 12.34 -17.88 57.63
C LEU A 398 13.15 -18.91 56.81
N ALA A 399 14.47 -18.90 57.00
CA ALA A 399 15.40 -19.86 56.41
C ALA A 399 16.20 -20.55 57.53
N ARG A 400 15.46 -21.10 58.51
CA ARG A 400 16.00 -22.05 59.49
C ARG A 400 14.98 -23.15 59.79
N TRP A 401 14.34 -23.70 58.74
CA TRP A 401 13.55 -24.94 58.88
C TRP A 401 13.30 -25.68 57.55
N ARG A 402 14.35 -25.93 56.75
CA ARG A 402 14.30 -27.02 55.76
C ARG A 402 15.68 -27.43 55.29
N LYS A 403 16.51 -27.92 56.21
CA LYS A 403 17.68 -28.73 55.87
C LYS A 403 17.71 -29.92 56.79
N ASP A 404 16.80 -30.85 56.52
CA ASP A 404 16.91 -32.26 56.87
C ASP A 404 15.91 -33.04 56.01
N ARG A 405 16.37 -33.40 54.82
CA ARG A 405 16.27 -34.74 54.26
C ARG A 405 17.03 -34.71 52.94
N GLY A 406 18.19 -35.34 52.95
CA GLY A 406 18.95 -35.60 51.73
C GLY A 406 18.14 -36.49 50.78
N TRP A 407 18.59 -36.54 49.54
CA TRP A 407 18.97 -37.77 48.86
C TRP A 407 19.83 -37.41 47.65
N SER A 408 20.91 -38.18 47.51
CA SER A 408 21.88 -38.16 46.43
C SER A 408 21.32 -38.97 45.28
N GLU A 409 21.42 -38.49 44.05
CA GLU A 409 21.72 -39.37 42.92
C GLU A 409 22.27 -38.53 41.76
N ARG A 410 23.53 -38.76 41.42
CA ARG A 410 24.09 -38.45 40.11
C ARG A 410 23.69 -39.56 39.16
N ASP A 411 23.59 -39.14 37.90
CA ASP A 411 23.81 -39.91 36.67
C ASP A 411 22.63 -40.53 35.92
N ARG A 412 22.57 -40.07 34.66
CA ARG A 412 22.08 -40.71 33.43
C ARG A 412 20.57 -40.69 33.16
N GLY A 413 20.22 -39.76 32.26
CA GLY A 413 20.07 -40.17 30.87
C GLY A 413 18.66 -40.14 30.30
N SER A 414 18.55 -39.43 29.17
CA SER A 414 17.54 -39.56 28.11
C SER A 414 16.10 -39.14 28.45
N GLY A 415 15.56 -38.24 27.63
CA GLY A 415 14.12 -38.00 27.59
C GLY A 415 13.71 -36.58 27.25
N ALA A 416 13.91 -36.21 25.99
CA ALA A 416 12.98 -35.47 25.14
C ALA A 416 12.18 -34.25 25.67
N THR A 417 12.20 -33.23 24.80
CA THR A 417 11.13 -32.26 24.45
C THR A 417 11.07 -30.90 25.12
N SER A 418 11.00 -29.90 24.22
CA SER A 418 10.38 -28.57 24.31
C SER A 418 10.85 -27.65 25.43
N GLY A 419 11.35 -26.45 25.17
CA GLY A 419 11.37 -25.63 23.96
C GLY A 419 11.82 -24.23 24.37
N ALA A 420 12.08 -23.39 23.39
CA ALA A 420 12.54 -22.00 23.49
C ALA A 420 14.07 -21.81 23.55
N THR A 421 14.66 -21.76 22.37
CA THR A 421 15.81 -20.90 22.03
C THR A 421 15.45 -20.22 20.73
N GLU A 422 15.28 -18.90 20.80
CA GLU A 422 16.32 -17.93 20.41
C GLU A 422 16.48 -17.81 18.90
N LEU A 423 15.88 -16.71 18.42
CA LEU A 423 16.40 -15.78 17.44
C LEU A 423 17.90 -15.97 17.13
N ARG A 424 18.20 -16.43 15.92
CA ARG A 424 19.46 -16.10 15.25
C ARG A 424 19.28 -16.03 13.74
N ASN A 425 19.57 -14.84 13.22
CA ASN A 425 20.17 -14.53 11.93
C ASN A 425 20.09 -15.59 10.83
N VAL A 426 19.34 -15.26 9.78
CA VAL A 426 19.69 -15.68 8.42
C VAL A 426 19.80 -14.42 7.57
N GLY A 427 21.06 -14.05 7.31
CA GLY A 427 21.40 -13.21 6.18
C GLY A 427 21.23 -13.97 4.87
N LEU A 428 20.72 -13.24 3.89
CA LEU A 428 21.14 -13.20 2.49
C LEU A 428 21.63 -14.50 1.85
N ARG A 429 20.73 -15.09 1.06
CA ARG A 429 20.95 -15.81 -0.21
C ARG A 429 19.58 -15.76 -0.91
N ASN A 430 19.40 -15.45 -2.19
CA ASN A 430 20.20 -15.60 -3.40
C ASN A 430 19.51 -14.80 -4.54
N VAL A 431 20.13 -14.85 -5.71
CA VAL A 431 19.58 -14.72 -7.08
C VAL A 431 19.84 -13.38 -7.75
#